data_AF-A0A7M5WUS6-F1
#
_entry.id   AF-A0A7M5WUS6-F1
#
_cell.length_a   1.000
_cell.length_b   1.000
_cell.length_c   1.000
_cell.angle_alpha   90.00
_cell.angle_beta   90.00
_cell.angle_gamma   90.00
#
_symmetry.space_group_name_H-M   'P 1'
#
loop_
_entity.id
_entity.type
_entity.pdbx_description
1 polymer ?
#
loop_
_entity_poly.entity_id
_entity_poly.type
_entity_poly.pdbx_seq_one_letter_code
_entity_poly.pdbx_strand_id
1 'polypeptide(L)'
;MASNIRMLSIIKMGTKNYSTFTNMTNLTSAKIYEETGTHEKILIQTIATIGSIQCGMQLVTILTCPALRKKITYVYVINLLLAQLLLSTVTVPMYCFAPHHILYPYITALTIIAYILNLCTVSYERYLAICQPYFYAERISYSRALKTSIGCWIIATIMQILPIFWEDHPAAILIHRIYLGITLILFFIVPLLMIWLVYGYISYEIYHLSKKSKLLTQFSIELVPTAETPLNGHHKDKEDSIKGQRKKSYLSTISTRFRRKSITKPRQEISLAMVFITAAIASNIAWVPVILMVFLQVIDRTDLEPRNISKIHIYLLAINANIDPLIYGLFLKPLRKRLINFIIIPTFKIIRKGLARSQQEKPRTTSHSPAVNV
;
A
#
# COMPACT_ATOMS: atom_id res chain seq x y z
N MET A 1 -3.82 44.08 43.20
CA MET A 1 -4.88 44.03 42.16
C MET A 1 -4.33 44.03 40.73
N ALA A 2 -3.34 44.86 40.38
CA ALA A 2 -2.81 44.94 39.01
C ALA A 2 -2.07 43.68 38.49
N SER A 3 -1.46 42.86 39.35
CA SER A 3 -0.79 41.62 38.93
C SER A 3 -1.77 40.50 38.55
N ASN A 4 -2.91 40.39 39.25
CA ASN A 4 -3.96 39.42 38.92
C ASN A 4 -4.66 39.75 37.59
N ILE A 5 -4.78 41.02 37.23
CA ILE A 5 -5.35 41.46 35.95
C ILE A 5 -4.38 41.15 34.79
N ARG A 6 -3.06 41.33 34.99
CA ARG A 6 -2.02 40.90 34.01
C ARG A 6 -1.94 39.38 33.87
N MET A 7 -2.06 38.64 34.96
CA MET A 7 -2.07 37.17 34.92
C MET A 7 -3.33 36.65 34.22
N LEU A 8 -4.51 37.23 34.50
CA LEU A 8 -5.76 36.93 33.78
C LEU A 8 -5.72 37.38 32.30
N SER A 9 -5.01 38.45 31.95
CA SER A 9 -4.83 38.86 30.55
C SER A 9 -3.86 37.95 29.79
N ILE A 10 -2.81 37.44 30.46
CA ILE A 10 -1.86 36.47 29.91
C ILE A 10 -2.51 35.09 29.78
N ILE A 11 -3.37 34.69 30.72
CA ILE A 11 -4.17 33.46 30.64
C ILE A 11 -5.24 33.57 29.53
N LYS A 12 -5.90 34.74 29.37
CA LYS A 12 -6.79 35.02 28.22
C LYS A 12 -6.07 35.13 26.88
N MET A 13 -4.80 35.52 26.86
CA MET A 13 -3.95 35.48 25.66
C MET A 13 -3.47 34.07 25.34
N GLY A 14 -3.11 33.26 26.35
CA GLY A 14 -2.66 31.87 26.18
C GLY A 14 -3.77 30.94 25.67
N THR A 15 -5.00 31.09 26.18
CA THR A 15 -6.21 30.41 25.68
C THR A 15 -6.60 30.87 24.28
N LYS A 16 -6.40 32.15 23.94
CA LYS A 16 -6.47 32.63 22.55
C LYS A 16 -5.40 31.99 21.67
N ASN A 17 -4.19 31.77 22.14
CA ASN A 17 -3.07 31.36 21.30
C ASN A 17 -3.07 29.87 20.91
N TYR A 18 -3.53 28.95 21.76
CA TYR A 18 -3.67 27.53 21.37
C TYR A 18 -4.89 27.31 20.49
N SER A 19 -6.02 27.96 20.81
CA SER A 19 -7.11 28.08 19.84
C SER A 19 -6.55 28.65 18.54
N THR A 20 -5.67 29.65 18.54
CA THR A 20 -5.08 30.21 17.31
C THR A 20 -4.15 29.27 16.55
N PHE A 21 -3.44 28.31 17.17
CA PHE A 21 -2.49 27.40 16.47
C PHE A 21 -3.15 26.13 15.93
N THR A 22 -4.05 25.51 16.70
CA THR A 22 -4.97 24.47 16.18
C THR A 22 -5.97 25.12 15.23
N ASN A 23 -6.41 26.36 15.49
CA ASN A 23 -7.05 27.20 14.48
C ASN A 23 -6.08 27.68 13.41
N MET A 24 -4.76 27.51 13.45
CA MET A 24 -3.88 27.94 12.36
C MET A 24 -3.75 26.84 11.33
N THR A 25 -3.61 25.59 11.77
CA THR A 25 -3.75 24.39 10.91
C THR A 25 -5.21 24.17 10.50
N ASN A 26 -6.17 24.36 11.40
CA ASN A 26 -7.59 24.39 11.02
C ASN A 26 -7.93 25.64 10.20
N LEU A 27 -7.28 26.82 10.35
CA LEU A 27 -7.49 27.98 9.46
C LEU A 27 -6.83 27.75 8.12
N THR A 28 -5.64 27.15 8.01
CA THR A 28 -5.07 26.85 6.69
C THR A 28 -5.95 25.81 6.02
N SER A 29 -6.28 24.69 6.66
CA SER A 29 -7.19 23.70 6.09
C SER A 29 -8.60 24.26 5.81
N ALA A 30 -9.15 25.13 6.66
CA ALA A 30 -10.43 25.78 6.44
C ALA A 30 -10.39 26.87 5.37
N LYS A 31 -9.35 27.71 5.32
CA LYS A 31 -9.16 28.70 4.25
C LYS A 31 -8.96 28.01 2.91
N ILE A 32 -8.16 26.94 2.88
CA ILE A 32 -8.00 26.10 1.68
C ILE A 32 -9.35 25.50 1.29
N TYR A 33 -10.12 25.00 2.25
CA TYR A 33 -11.47 24.49 1.99
C TYR A 33 -12.42 25.56 1.44
N GLU A 34 -12.43 26.77 2.00
CA GLU A 34 -13.23 27.91 1.54
C GLU A 34 -12.84 28.34 0.13
N GLU A 35 -11.56 28.24 -0.22
CA GLU A 35 -11.02 28.51 -1.56
C GLU A 35 -11.19 27.35 -2.55
N THR A 36 -11.51 26.16 -2.08
CA THR A 36 -11.68 24.97 -2.93
C THR A 36 -13.09 25.00 -3.53
N GLY A 37 -13.18 25.02 -4.85
CA GLY A 37 -14.46 25.05 -5.56
C GLY A 37 -15.29 23.78 -5.33
N THR A 38 -16.60 23.87 -5.52
CA THR A 38 -17.50 22.70 -5.36
C THR A 38 -17.11 21.55 -6.30
N HIS A 39 -16.72 21.84 -7.54
CA HIS A 39 -16.26 20.83 -8.50
C HIS A 39 -14.97 20.13 -8.06
N GLU A 40 -14.05 20.85 -7.43
CA GLU A 40 -12.80 20.31 -6.89
C GLU A 40 -13.08 19.37 -5.72
N LYS A 41 -13.98 19.74 -4.80
CA LYS A 41 -14.42 18.88 -3.70
C LYS A 41 -15.07 17.60 -4.20
N ILE A 42 -15.93 17.68 -5.22
CA ILE A 42 -16.55 16.51 -5.87
C ILE A 42 -15.47 15.61 -6.48
N LEU A 43 -14.47 16.18 -7.16
CA LEU A 43 -13.37 15.42 -7.74
C LEU A 43 -12.56 14.68 -6.67
N ILE A 44 -12.14 15.38 -5.61
CA ILE A 44 -11.40 14.80 -4.47
C ILE A 44 -12.20 13.66 -3.83
N GLN A 45 -13.49 13.89 -3.59
CA GLN A 45 -14.38 12.89 -3.01
C GLN A 45 -14.55 11.67 -3.94
N THR A 46 -14.61 11.88 -5.25
CA THR A 46 -14.70 10.79 -6.23
C THR A 46 -13.43 9.94 -6.23
N ILE A 47 -12.25 10.57 -6.15
CA ILE A 47 -10.97 9.85 -6.03
C ILE A 47 -10.94 9.02 -4.73
N ALA A 48 -11.45 9.58 -3.62
CA ALA A 48 -11.50 8.90 -2.33
C ALA A 48 -12.50 7.73 -2.30
N THR A 49 -13.66 7.84 -2.95
CA THR A 49 -14.62 6.73 -3.04
C THR A 49 -14.06 5.58 -3.88
N ILE A 50 -13.34 5.88 -4.97
CA ILE A 50 -12.60 4.86 -5.74
C ILE A 50 -11.60 4.13 -4.83
N GLY A 51 -10.81 4.87 -4.05
CA GLY A 51 -9.83 4.28 -3.13
C GLY A 51 -10.48 3.40 -2.05
N SER A 52 -11.60 3.86 -1.50
CA SER A 52 -12.38 3.11 -0.50
C SER A 52 -12.91 1.79 -1.07
N ILE A 53 -13.46 1.82 -2.30
CA ILE A 53 -13.95 0.63 -3.00
C ILE A 53 -12.79 -0.34 -3.26
N GLN A 54 -11.65 0.14 -3.76
CA GLN A 54 -10.47 -0.69 -4.04
C GLN A 54 -9.95 -1.38 -2.76
N CYS A 55 -9.80 -0.63 -1.67
CA CYS A 55 -9.37 -1.16 -0.37
C CYS A 55 -10.35 -2.21 0.15
N GLY A 56 -11.65 -1.90 0.16
CA GLY A 56 -12.70 -2.80 0.60
C GLY A 56 -12.73 -4.11 -0.20
N MET A 57 -12.64 -4.04 -1.52
CA MET A 57 -12.59 -5.22 -2.39
C MET A 57 -11.40 -6.14 -2.09
N GLN A 58 -10.23 -5.56 -1.81
CA GLN A 58 -9.03 -6.32 -1.49
C GLN A 58 -9.12 -6.96 -0.11
N LEU A 59 -9.58 -6.21 0.88
CA LEU A 59 -9.83 -6.73 2.23
C LEU A 59 -10.79 -7.92 2.17
N VAL A 60 -11.94 -7.78 1.51
CA VAL A 60 -12.90 -8.88 1.33
C VAL A 60 -12.25 -10.08 0.64
N THR A 61 -11.48 -9.87 -0.43
CA THR A 61 -10.80 -10.95 -1.16
C THR A 61 -9.78 -11.69 -0.28
N ILE A 62 -8.99 -10.95 0.52
CA ILE A 62 -7.99 -11.55 1.40
C ILE A 62 -8.68 -12.30 2.54
N LEU A 63 -9.68 -11.70 3.18
CA LEU A 63 -10.39 -12.28 4.32
C LEU A 63 -11.18 -13.54 3.94
N THR A 64 -11.82 -13.55 2.77
CA THR A 64 -12.56 -14.71 2.25
C THR A 64 -11.68 -15.82 1.70
N CYS A 65 -10.36 -15.59 1.51
CA CYS A 65 -9.45 -16.59 0.96
C CYS A 65 -8.47 -17.14 2.03
N PRO A 66 -8.73 -18.33 2.61
CA PRO A 66 -7.85 -18.93 3.63
C PRO A 66 -6.41 -19.11 3.15
N ALA A 67 -6.20 -19.35 1.87
CA ALA A 67 -4.86 -19.52 1.28
C ALA A 67 -4.02 -18.23 1.32
N LEU A 68 -4.66 -17.05 1.28
CA LEU A 68 -3.97 -15.76 1.42
C LEU A 68 -3.75 -15.44 2.90
N ARG A 69 -4.75 -15.65 3.77
CA ARG A 69 -4.64 -15.40 5.22
C ARG A 69 -3.53 -16.17 5.92
N LYS A 70 -3.18 -17.36 5.43
CA LYS A 70 -2.08 -18.18 5.97
C LYS A 70 -0.70 -17.57 5.74
N LYS A 71 -0.56 -16.62 4.82
CA LYS A 71 0.72 -15.97 4.50
C LYS A 71 0.88 -14.70 5.34
N ILE A 72 2.01 -14.60 6.04
CA ILE A 72 2.27 -13.51 7.00
C ILE A 72 2.28 -12.13 6.33
N THR A 73 2.78 -12.04 5.09
CA THR A 73 2.75 -10.80 4.29
C THR A 73 1.36 -10.18 4.21
N TYR A 74 0.30 -10.99 4.14
CA TYR A 74 -1.07 -10.46 4.07
C TYR A 74 -1.57 -9.89 5.40
N VAL A 75 -0.95 -10.20 6.54
CA VAL A 75 -1.23 -9.51 7.82
C VAL A 75 -0.80 -8.05 7.72
N TYR A 76 0.41 -7.79 7.21
CA TYR A 76 0.90 -6.43 7.01
C TYR A 76 0.12 -5.69 5.91
N VAL A 77 -0.18 -6.37 4.80
CA VAL A 77 -1.00 -5.78 3.71
C VAL A 77 -2.40 -5.42 4.20
N ILE A 78 -3.06 -6.26 5.00
CA ILE A 78 -4.38 -5.92 5.58
C ILE A 78 -4.30 -4.64 6.41
N ASN A 79 -3.30 -4.52 7.29
CA ASN A 79 -3.18 -3.34 8.15
C ASN A 79 -2.87 -2.07 7.35
N LEU A 80 -2.05 -2.18 6.31
CA LEU A 80 -1.80 -1.07 5.39
C LEU A 80 -3.08 -0.66 4.63
N LEU A 81 -3.87 -1.62 4.15
CA LEU A 81 -5.17 -1.36 3.51
C LEU A 81 -6.19 -0.76 4.49
N LEU A 82 -6.16 -1.13 5.77
CA LEU A 82 -7.04 -0.53 6.79
C LEU A 82 -6.70 0.94 7.04
N ALA A 83 -5.41 1.31 7.07
CA ALA A 83 -4.99 2.70 7.19
C ALA A 83 -5.45 3.54 5.98
N GLN A 84 -5.34 2.98 4.77
CA GLN A 84 -5.81 3.64 3.54
C GLN A 84 -7.33 3.73 3.44
N LEU A 85 -8.05 2.70 3.91
CA LEU A 85 -9.51 2.73 4.01
C LEU A 85 -9.95 3.85 4.96
N LEU A 86 -9.29 3.98 6.12
CA LEU A 86 -9.59 5.07 7.06
C LEU A 86 -9.28 6.46 6.46
N LEU A 87 -8.20 6.59 5.70
CA LEU A 87 -7.87 7.81 4.97
C LEU A 87 -8.95 8.18 3.94
N SER A 88 -9.34 7.24 3.10
CA SER A 88 -10.27 7.46 1.99
C SER A 88 -11.74 7.54 2.39
N THR A 89 -12.16 6.81 3.42
CA THR A 89 -13.57 6.75 3.87
C THR A 89 -13.88 7.76 4.98
N VAL A 90 -12.89 8.18 5.77
CA VAL A 90 -13.12 9.10 6.90
C VAL A 90 -12.40 10.43 6.72
N THR A 91 -11.07 10.40 6.49
CA THR A 91 -10.27 11.64 6.49
C THR A 91 -10.62 12.55 5.32
N VAL A 92 -10.66 12.03 4.09
CA VAL A 92 -11.00 12.84 2.90
C VAL A 92 -12.45 13.34 2.93
N PRO A 93 -13.46 12.52 3.29
CA PRO A 93 -14.82 13.03 3.43
C PRO A 93 -14.97 14.09 4.53
N MET A 94 -14.27 13.95 5.67
CA MET A 94 -14.24 15.00 6.69
C MET A 94 -13.67 16.31 6.15
N TYR A 95 -12.61 16.26 5.33
CA TYR A 95 -12.12 17.45 4.64
C TYR A 95 -13.19 18.08 3.73
N CYS A 96 -13.92 17.27 2.96
CA CYS A 96 -14.90 17.76 1.98
C CYS A 96 -16.22 18.28 2.58
N PHE A 97 -16.63 17.79 3.76
CA PHE A 97 -17.95 18.09 4.32
C PHE A 97 -17.89 18.75 5.71
N ALA A 98 -16.86 18.48 6.50
CA ALA A 98 -16.77 18.93 7.89
C ALA A 98 -15.31 19.31 8.28
N PRO A 99 -14.65 20.22 7.53
CA PRO A 99 -13.25 20.57 7.75
C PRO A 99 -13.01 21.25 9.11
N HIS A 100 -14.03 21.90 9.67
CA HIS A 100 -13.99 22.56 10.97
C HIS A 100 -14.28 21.62 12.15
N HIS A 101 -14.54 20.33 11.89
CA HIS A 101 -14.83 19.39 12.95
C HIS A 101 -13.60 19.18 13.84
N ILE A 102 -13.78 19.27 15.15
CA ILE A 102 -12.67 19.20 16.13
C ILE A 102 -11.80 17.94 15.98
N LEU A 103 -12.39 16.82 15.53
CA LEU A 103 -11.68 15.55 15.34
C LEU A 103 -10.87 15.46 14.03
N TYR A 104 -11.09 16.35 13.06
CA TYR A 104 -10.45 16.28 11.74
C TYR A 104 -8.90 16.21 11.81
N PRO A 105 -8.19 17.13 12.50
CA PRO A 105 -6.73 17.08 12.56
C PRO A 105 -6.21 15.81 13.28
N TYR A 106 -6.93 15.34 14.30
CA TYR A 106 -6.57 14.13 15.05
C TYR A 106 -6.72 12.86 14.22
N ILE A 107 -7.81 12.74 13.45
CA ILE A 107 -8.03 11.58 12.55
C ILE A 107 -7.04 11.63 11.39
N THR A 108 -6.75 12.83 10.86
CA THR A 108 -5.79 13.03 9.77
C THR A 108 -4.40 12.56 10.17
N ALA A 109 -3.84 13.03 11.27
CA ALA A 109 -2.50 12.58 11.65
C ALA A 109 -2.47 11.14 12.20
N LEU A 110 -3.59 10.60 12.74
CA LEU A 110 -3.69 9.17 13.07
C LEU A 110 -3.55 8.30 11.81
N THR A 111 -4.30 8.63 10.76
CA THR A 111 -4.27 7.87 9.50
C THR A 111 -2.91 7.94 8.82
N ILE A 112 -2.29 9.13 8.80
CA ILE A 112 -0.96 9.33 8.23
C ILE A 112 0.10 8.52 8.99
N ILE A 113 0.17 8.66 10.32
CA ILE A 113 1.17 7.95 11.13
C ILE A 113 0.94 6.43 11.06
N ALA A 114 -0.31 5.96 11.15
CA ALA A 114 -0.64 4.55 11.03
C ALA A 114 -0.26 4.00 9.64
N TYR A 115 -0.50 4.75 8.56
CA TYR A 115 -0.10 4.37 7.21
C TYR A 115 1.42 4.21 7.10
N ILE A 116 2.19 5.20 7.55
CA ILE A 116 3.66 5.21 7.45
C ILE A 116 4.25 4.05 8.24
N LEU A 117 3.80 3.83 9.49
CA LEU A 117 4.30 2.73 10.31
C LEU A 117 4.00 1.37 9.68
N ASN A 118 2.77 1.17 9.17
CA ASN A 118 2.44 -0.08 8.48
C ASN A 118 3.24 -0.24 7.17
N LEU A 119 3.51 0.84 6.43
CA LEU A 119 4.37 0.84 5.25
C LEU A 119 5.82 0.44 5.60
N CYS A 120 6.35 0.91 6.72
CA CYS A 120 7.66 0.51 7.22
C CYS A 120 7.69 -0.98 7.59
N THR A 121 6.65 -1.48 8.27
CA THR A 121 6.60 -2.89 8.68
C THR A 121 6.52 -3.85 7.50
N VAL A 122 5.73 -3.53 6.46
CA VAL A 122 5.69 -4.35 5.24
C VAL A 122 7.04 -4.30 4.50
N SER A 123 7.70 -3.13 4.47
CA SER A 123 9.02 -2.98 3.86
C SER A 123 10.08 -3.81 4.59
N TYR A 124 10.06 -3.81 5.93
CA TYR A 124 10.96 -4.63 6.74
C TYR A 124 10.69 -6.14 6.58
N GLU A 125 9.43 -6.56 6.50
CA GLU A 125 9.10 -7.96 6.27
C GLU A 125 9.57 -8.43 4.88
N ARG A 126 9.44 -7.57 3.85
CA ARG A 126 9.98 -7.84 2.51
C ARG A 126 11.50 -7.93 2.49
N TYR A 127 12.18 -7.04 3.22
CA TYR A 127 13.62 -7.12 3.40
C TYR A 127 14.05 -8.48 3.96
N LEU A 128 13.45 -8.91 5.08
CA LEU A 128 13.80 -10.20 5.67
C LEU A 128 13.52 -11.37 4.72
N ALA A 129 12.38 -11.34 4.02
CA ALA A 129 11.98 -12.44 3.13
C ALA A 129 12.97 -12.67 1.97
N ILE A 130 13.61 -11.60 1.47
CA ILE A 130 14.46 -11.65 0.27
C ILE A 130 15.93 -11.69 0.65
N CYS A 131 16.35 -10.78 1.52
CA CYS A 131 17.75 -10.57 1.84
C CYS A 131 18.24 -11.51 2.96
N GLN A 132 17.34 -11.98 3.83
CA GLN A 132 17.69 -12.80 4.98
C GLN A 132 16.73 -13.99 5.16
N PRO A 133 16.60 -14.88 4.16
CA PRO A 133 15.63 -15.97 4.20
C PRO A 133 15.85 -16.96 5.36
N TYR A 134 17.09 -17.11 5.83
CA TYR A 134 17.43 -17.91 7.00
C TYR A 134 16.79 -17.32 8.28
N PHE A 135 17.02 -16.04 8.54
CA PHE A 135 16.46 -15.35 9.70
C PHE A 135 14.97 -15.06 9.56
N TYR A 136 14.41 -15.06 8.35
CA TYR A 136 12.99 -14.84 8.14
C TYR A 136 12.13 -15.85 8.90
N ALA A 137 12.46 -17.14 8.82
CA ALA A 137 11.71 -18.19 9.52
C ALA A 137 11.80 -18.09 11.04
N GLU A 138 12.92 -17.57 11.55
CA GLU A 138 13.16 -17.38 12.98
C GLU A 138 12.49 -16.11 13.53
N ARG A 139 12.54 -15.01 12.78
CA ARG A 139 12.11 -13.67 13.24
C ARG A 139 10.64 -13.40 12.96
N ILE A 140 10.09 -13.87 11.84
CA ILE A 140 8.74 -13.55 11.40
C ILE A 140 7.78 -14.69 11.72
N SER A 141 6.77 -14.41 12.54
CA SER A 141 5.67 -15.32 12.86
C SER A 141 4.34 -14.57 12.84
N TYR A 142 3.22 -15.30 12.76
CA TYR A 142 1.89 -14.68 12.72
C TYR A 142 1.61 -13.82 13.96
N SER A 143 1.91 -14.34 15.16
CA SER A 143 1.69 -13.60 16.42
C SER A 143 2.56 -12.35 16.50
N ARG A 144 3.81 -12.40 16.03
CA ARG A 144 4.70 -11.23 16.01
C ARG A 144 4.25 -10.19 14.99
N ALA A 145 3.79 -10.63 13.82
CA ALA A 145 3.23 -9.72 12.82
C ALA A 145 2.00 -8.99 13.36
N LEU A 146 1.08 -9.71 14.01
CA LEU A 146 -0.09 -9.10 14.64
C LEU A 146 0.29 -8.11 15.75
N LYS A 147 1.21 -8.49 16.66
CA LYS A 147 1.71 -7.59 17.71
C LYS A 147 2.36 -6.33 17.15
N THR A 148 3.16 -6.47 16.10
CA THR A 148 3.82 -5.35 15.43
C THR A 148 2.79 -4.40 14.82
N SER A 149 1.80 -4.93 14.10
CA SER A 149 0.71 -4.12 13.54
C SER A 149 -0.12 -3.42 14.62
N ILE A 150 -0.49 -4.11 15.69
CA ILE A 150 -1.18 -3.50 16.84
C ILE A 150 -0.31 -2.39 17.45
N GLY A 151 1.00 -2.61 17.59
CA GLY A 151 1.96 -1.60 18.04
C GLY A 151 1.94 -0.35 17.16
N CYS A 152 1.90 -0.49 15.83
CA CYS A 152 1.79 0.65 14.91
C CYS A 152 0.53 1.50 15.19
N TRP A 153 -0.63 0.86 15.40
CA TRP A 153 -1.87 1.56 15.71
C TRP A 153 -1.87 2.23 17.09
N ILE A 154 -1.25 1.58 18.09
CA ILE A 154 -1.09 2.16 19.43
C ILE A 154 -0.19 3.39 19.36
N ILE A 155 0.98 3.29 18.71
CA ILE A 155 1.91 4.42 18.53
C ILE A 155 1.21 5.57 17.82
N ALA A 156 0.49 5.30 16.71
CA ALA A 156 -0.27 6.31 16.00
C ALA A 156 -1.32 6.97 16.89
N THR A 157 -2.05 6.20 17.69
CA THR A 157 -3.05 6.75 18.63
C THR A 157 -2.41 7.61 19.72
N ILE A 158 -1.31 7.16 20.33
CA ILE A 158 -0.60 7.89 21.38
C ILE A 158 -0.16 9.26 20.86
N MET A 159 0.49 9.30 19.68
CA MET A 159 0.96 10.54 19.07
C MET A 159 -0.17 11.58 18.94
N GLN A 160 -1.38 11.15 18.65
CA GLN A 160 -2.52 12.05 18.45
C GLN A 160 -3.17 12.54 19.74
N ILE A 161 -3.04 11.80 20.83
CA ILE A 161 -3.54 12.20 22.15
C ILE A 161 -2.58 13.20 22.80
N LEU A 162 -1.29 13.09 22.53
CA LEU A 162 -0.23 13.89 23.14
C LEU A 162 -0.53 15.41 23.15
N PRO A 163 -0.91 16.05 22.03
CA PRO A 163 -1.23 17.48 21.96
C PRO A 163 -2.25 18.00 22.97
N ILE A 164 -3.12 17.15 23.48
CA ILE A 164 -4.16 17.52 24.45
C ILE A 164 -3.54 17.90 25.81
N PHE A 165 -2.39 17.32 26.18
CA PHE A 165 -1.81 17.50 27.52
C PHE A 165 -1.15 18.87 27.76
N TRP A 166 -0.82 19.61 26.70
CA TRP A 166 -0.14 20.91 26.82
C TRP A 166 -0.95 22.08 26.27
N GLU A 167 -2.26 21.88 26.07
CA GLU A 167 -3.20 22.90 25.59
C GLU A 167 -3.20 24.15 26.49
N ASP A 168 -3.20 23.97 27.82
CA ASP A 168 -3.26 25.07 28.80
C ASP A 168 -1.88 25.60 29.25
N HIS A 169 -0.79 25.08 28.67
CA HIS A 169 0.56 25.42 29.13
C HIS A 169 1.01 26.79 28.58
N PRO A 170 1.69 27.67 29.36
CA PRO A 170 2.15 28.97 28.87
C PRO A 170 3.15 28.87 27.71
N ALA A 171 3.89 27.75 27.63
CA ALA A 171 4.80 27.43 26.53
C ALA A 171 4.21 26.46 25.48
N ALA A 172 2.88 26.32 25.40
CA ALA A 172 2.19 25.37 24.50
C ALA A 172 2.67 25.46 23.04
N ILE A 173 2.89 26.67 22.53
CA ILE A 173 3.36 26.92 21.16
C ILE A 173 4.74 26.27 20.94
N LEU A 174 5.68 26.50 21.85
CA LEU A 174 7.03 25.95 21.75
C LEU A 174 7.01 24.42 21.86
N ILE A 175 6.24 23.89 22.81
CA ILE A 175 6.09 22.42 23.01
C ILE A 175 5.49 21.79 21.75
N HIS A 176 4.46 22.41 21.18
CA HIS A 176 3.83 21.91 19.96
C HIS A 176 4.78 21.94 18.76
N ARG A 177 5.60 22.99 18.60
CA ARG A 177 6.63 23.06 17.55
C ARG A 177 7.68 21.95 17.70
N ILE A 178 8.13 21.69 18.93
CA ILE A 178 9.05 20.58 19.22
C ILE A 178 8.39 19.23 18.87
N TYR A 179 7.12 19.05 19.24
CA TYR A 179 6.32 17.88 18.90
C TYR A 179 6.23 17.67 17.38
N LEU A 180 5.95 18.73 16.60
CA LEU A 180 5.93 18.65 15.14
C LEU A 180 7.31 18.30 14.57
N GLY A 181 8.38 18.85 15.12
CA GLY A 181 9.76 18.53 14.72
C GLY A 181 10.11 17.07 14.97
N ILE A 182 9.77 16.54 16.15
CA ILE A 182 9.93 15.12 16.48
C ILE A 182 9.08 14.26 15.54
N THR A 183 7.84 14.65 15.28
CA THR A 183 6.93 13.92 14.38
C THR A 183 7.47 13.87 12.96
N LEU A 184 7.97 15.00 12.44
CA LEU A 184 8.61 15.11 11.13
C LEU A 184 9.80 14.15 11.03
N ILE A 185 10.70 14.16 12.01
CA ILE A 185 11.89 13.31 12.00
C ILE A 185 11.52 11.83 12.11
N LEU A 186 10.73 11.46 13.12
CA LEU A 186 10.45 10.05 13.43
C LEU A 186 9.50 9.38 12.45
N PHE A 187 8.52 10.11 11.92
CA PHE A 187 7.47 9.51 11.07
C PHE A 187 7.56 9.92 9.61
N PHE A 188 8.39 10.89 9.24
CA PHE A 188 8.61 11.16 7.81
C PHE A 188 10.06 10.90 7.41
N ILE A 189 11.04 11.58 8.02
CA ILE A 189 12.43 11.50 7.58
C ILE A 189 13.03 10.10 7.80
N VAL A 190 12.89 9.54 9.00
CA VAL A 190 13.42 8.20 9.31
C VAL A 190 12.75 7.11 8.45
N PRO A 191 11.41 7.05 8.35
CA PRO A 191 10.71 6.15 7.42
C PRO A 191 11.14 6.30 5.97
N LEU A 192 11.23 7.54 5.47
CA LEU A 192 11.69 7.83 4.11
C LEU A 192 13.08 7.21 3.87
N LEU A 193 14.05 7.52 4.73
CA LEU A 193 15.41 6.97 4.63
C LEU A 193 15.42 5.44 4.74
N MET A 194 14.67 4.87 5.68
CA MET A 194 14.54 3.43 5.87
C MET A 194 14.03 2.74 4.61
N ILE A 195 12.95 3.28 4.00
CA ILE A 195 12.35 2.75 2.78
C ILE A 195 13.36 2.80 1.62
N TRP A 196 14.04 3.94 1.42
CA TRP A 196 15.05 4.08 0.37
C TRP A 196 16.21 3.09 0.55
N LEU A 197 16.75 2.96 1.76
CA LEU A 197 17.85 2.04 2.05
C LEU A 197 17.44 0.58 1.87
N VAL A 198 16.28 0.18 2.42
CA VAL A 198 15.77 -1.19 2.31
C VAL A 198 15.52 -1.56 0.86
N TYR A 199 14.81 -0.74 0.10
CA TYR A 199 14.48 -1.08 -1.29
C TYR A 199 15.67 -0.92 -2.24
N GLY A 200 16.59 0.00 -1.96
CA GLY A 200 17.89 0.07 -2.64
C GLY A 200 18.69 -1.22 -2.44
N TYR A 201 18.77 -1.70 -1.20
CA TYR A 201 19.45 -2.96 -0.88
C TYR A 201 18.76 -4.18 -1.50
N ILE A 202 17.43 -4.27 -1.42
CA ILE A 202 16.67 -5.35 -2.07
C ILE A 202 16.94 -5.37 -3.58
N SER A 203 16.93 -4.20 -4.23
CA SER A 203 17.20 -4.09 -5.66
C SER A 203 18.62 -4.55 -6.02
N TYR A 204 19.60 -4.16 -5.20
CA TYR A 204 20.98 -4.63 -5.31
C TYR A 204 21.09 -6.16 -5.15
N GLU A 205 20.46 -6.73 -4.12
CA GLU A 205 20.46 -8.18 -3.88
C GLU A 205 19.82 -8.93 -5.06
N ILE A 206 18.70 -8.44 -5.58
CA ILE A 206 18.02 -9.02 -6.75
C ILE A 206 18.93 -8.98 -7.98
N TYR A 207 19.61 -7.86 -8.22
CA TYR A 207 20.57 -7.73 -9.32
C TYR A 207 21.73 -8.73 -9.17
N HIS A 208 22.30 -8.83 -7.97
CA HIS A 208 23.39 -9.75 -7.66
C HIS A 208 22.98 -11.22 -7.84
N LEU A 209 21.81 -11.61 -7.32
CA LEU A 209 21.24 -12.96 -7.48
C LEU A 209 20.93 -13.27 -8.96
N SER A 210 20.43 -12.30 -9.72
CA SER A 210 20.18 -12.45 -11.16
C SER A 210 21.49 -12.71 -11.91
N LYS A 211 22.57 -12.00 -11.58
CA LYS A 211 23.89 -12.22 -12.18
C LYS A 211 24.46 -13.60 -11.82
N LYS A 212 24.45 -13.98 -10.54
CA LYS A 212 24.93 -15.30 -10.07
C LYS A 212 24.15 -16.46 -10.68
N SER A 213 22.82 -16.34 -10.79
CA SER A 213 21.98 -17.39 -11.38
C SER A 213 22.21 -17.58 -12.87
N LYS A 214 22.49 -16.50 -13.62
CA LYS A 214 22.91 -16.59 -15.04
C LYS A 214 24.24 -17.32 -15.18
N LEU A 215 25.24 -16.97 -14.36
CA LEU A 215 26.55 -17.62 -14.36
C LEU A 215 26.46 -19.11 -14.00
N LEU A 216 25.72 -19.47 -12.95
CA LEU A 216 25.51 -20.87 -12.58
C LEU A 216 24.74 -21.64 -13.67
N THR A 217 23.79 -20.99 -14.35
CA THR A 217 23.04 -21.62 -15.45
C THR A 217 23.96 -21.89 -16.65
N GLN A 218 24.83 -20.94 -16.98
CA GLN A 218 25.84 -21.07 -18.04
C GLN A 218 26.85 -22.17 -17.70
N PHE A 219 27.43 -22.12 -16.49
CA PHE A 219 28.38 -23.14 -16.02
C PHE A 219 27.76 -24.54 -15.95
N SER A 220 26.48 -24.66 -15.54
CA SER A 220 25.76 -25.94 -15.53
C SER A 220 25.44 -26.48 -16.93
N ILE A 221 25.35 -25.62 -17.95
CA ILE A 221 25.15 -26.04 -19.35
C ILE A 221 26.47 -26.58 -19.90
N GLU A 222 27.58 -25.96 -19.54
CA GLU A 222 28.93 -26.39 -19.93
C GLU A 222 29.37 -27.69 -19.25
N LEU A 223 28.93 -27.94 -18.01
CA LEU A 223 29.16 -29.18 -17.25
C LEU A 223 28.28 -30.36 -17.64
N VAL A 224 27.29 -30.19 -18.53
CA VAL A 224 26.66 -31.34 -19.19
C VAL A 224 27.55 -31.66 -20.37
N PRO A 225 28.43 -32.67 -20.29
CA PRO A 225 29.19 -33.06 -21.46
C PRO A 225 28.16 -33.47 -22.50
N THR A 226 28.28 -32.91 -23.69
CA THR A 226 27.76 -33.54 -24.92
C THR A 226 28.11 -35.02 -24.83
N ALA A 227 27.12 -35.83 -24.45
CA ALA A 227 27.28 -37.27 -24.42
C ALA A 227 27.65 -37.65 -25.84
N GLU A 228 28.91 -38.05 -25.99
CA GLU A 228 29.54 -38.38 -27.24
C GLU A 228 28.62 -39.27 -28.06
N THR A 229 28.41 -38.87 -29.32
CA THR A 229 27.96 -39.77 -30.39
C THR A 229 28.77 -41.06 -30.31
N PRO A 230 28.16 -42.23 -30.04
CA PRO A 230 28.90 -43.48 -30.11
C PRO A 230 29.18 -43.74 -31.59
N LEU A 231 30.45 -43.63 -31.98
CA LEU A 231 30.94 -44.24 -33.20
C LEU A 231 30.72 -45.75 -33.09
N ASN A 232 30.26 -46.32 -34.21
CA ASN A 232 29.98 -47.72 -34.48
C ASN A 232 30.83 -48.74 -33.71
N GLY A 233 30.15 -49.69 -33.05
CA GLY A 233 30.76 -50.90 -32.48
C GLY A 233 29.69 -51.91 -32.06
N HIS A 234 29.79 -53.13 -32.58
CA HIS A 234 28.78 -54.19 -32.57
C HIS A 234 28.44 -54.82 -31.21
N HIS A 235 27.19 -55.33 -31.13
CA HIS A 235 26.68 -56.48 -30.38
C HIS A 235 27.01 -56.65 -28.88
N LYS A 236 26.08 -56.23 -28.01
CA LYS A 236 25.21 -57.07 -27.13
C LYS A 236 24.43 -56.14 -26.17
N ASP A 237 23.31 -56.64 -25.65
CA ASP A 237 22.50 -56.07 -24.55
C ASP A 237 21.48 -54.95 -24.89
N LYS A 238 20.44 -55.33 -25.66
CA LYS A 238 19.25 -54.50 -25.91
C LYS A 238 18.36 -54.28 -24.68
N GLU A 239 18.46 -55.12 -23.64
CA GLU A 239 17.57 -55.06 -22.47
C GLU A 239 18.07 -54.07 -21.39
N ASP A 240 19.39 -53.93 -21.25
CA ASP A 240 20.00 -52.97 -20.33
C ASP A 240 20.06 -51.54 -20.89
N SER A 241 20.13 -51.39 -22.23
CA SER A 241 20.06 -50.06 -22.87
C SER A 241 18.69 -49.40 -22.67
N ILE A 242 17.59 -50.16 -22.73
CA ILE A 242 16.22 -49.67 -22.51
C ILE A 242 16.02 -49.25 -21.04
N LYS A 243 16.50 -50.06 -20.08
CA LYS A 243 16.44 -49.71 -18.64
C LYS A 243 17.29 -48.48 -18.32
N GLY A 244 18.47 -48.36 -18.91
CA GLY A 244 19.37 -47.22 -18.77
C GLY A 244 18.81 -45.91 -19.36
N GLN A 245 18.23 -45.95 -20.55
CA GLN A 245 17.57 -44.80 -21.19
C GLN A 245 16.34 -44.33 -20.41
N ARG A 246 15.54 -45.27 -19.89
CA ARG A 246 14.34 -44.95 -19.11
C ARG A 246 14.70 -44.32 -17.77
N LYS A 247 15.79 -44.78 -17.12
CA LYS A 247 16.35 -44.19 -15.88
C LYS A 247 16.94 -42.79 -16.12
N LYS A 248 17.66 -42.57 -17.24
CA LYS A 248 18.16 -41.25 -17.66
C LYS A 248 17.02 -40.27 -17.96
N SER A 249 15.95 -40.71 -18.64
CA SER A 249 14.76 -39.90 -18.92
C SER A 249 13.97 -39.55 -17.65
N TYR A 250 13.87 -40.49 -16.71
CA TYR A 250 13.29 -40.23 -15.38
C TYR A 250 14.13 -39.23 -14.58
N LEU A 251 15.45 -39.41 -14.53
CA LEU A 251 16.37 -38.51 -13.81
C LEU A 251 16.48 -37.13 -14.47
N SER A 252 16.40 -37.03 -15.80
CA SER A 252 16.34 -35.74 -16.51
C SER A 252 15.01 -35.02 -16.25
N THR A 253 13.90 -35.75 -16.19
CA THR A 253 12.58 -35.20 -15.84
C THR A 253 12.52 -34.75 -14.38
N ILE A 254 13.14 -35.50 -13.47
CA ILE A 254 13.22 -35.18 -12.04
C ILE A 254 14.14 -33.98 -11.81
N SER A 255 15.35 -33.97 -12.38
CA SER A 255 16.30 -32.86 -12.27
C SER A 255 15.77 -31.57 -12.90
N THR A 256 15.09 -31.64 -14.05
CA THR A 256 14.42 -30.47 -14.66
C THR A 256 13.24 -29.97 -13.82
N ARG A 257 12.46 -30.86 -13.18
CA ARG A 257 11.39 -30.47 -12.23
C ARG A 257 11.95 -29.83 -10.96
N PHE A 258 13.00 -30.40 -10.36
CA PHE A 258 13.66 -29.80 -9.19
C PHE A 258 14.32 -28.46 -9.54
N ARG A 259 15.00 -28.36 -10.69
CA ARG A 259 15.59 -27.12 -11.21
C ARG A 259 14.53 -26.05 -11.46
N ARG A 260 13.40 -26.40 -12.10
CA ARG A 260 12.25 -25.48 -12.26
C ARG A 260 11.69 -25.05 -10.89
N LYS A 261 11.50 -25.96 -9.94
CA LYS A 261 10.89 -25.65 -8.63
C LYS A 261 11.82 -24.81 -7.73
N SER A 262 13.13 -25.04 -7.81
CA SER A 262 14.17 -24.28 -7.10
C SER A 262 14.34 -22.87 -7.67
N ILE A 263 14.28 -22.68 -9.00
CA ILE A 263 14.42 -21.36 -9.65
C ILE A 263 13.12 -20.53 -9.61
N THR A 264 11.94 -21.17 -9.63
CA THR A 264 10.65 -20.45 -9.71
C THR A 264 10.21 -19.82 -8.39
N LYS A 265 10.50 -20.45 -7.24
CA LYS A 265 10.20 -19.89 -5.91
C LYS A 265 10.88 -18.52 -5.66
N PRO A 266 12.21 -18.37 -5.81
CA PRO A 266 12.85 -17.06 -5.64
C PRO A 266 12.37 -16.05 -6.67
N ARG A 267 12.09 -16.44 -7.93
CA ARG A 267 11.52 -15.52 -8.94
C ARG A 267 10.15 -14.97 -8.55
N GLN A 268 9.32 -15.75 -7.86
CA GLN A 268 8.01 -15.30 -7.40
C GLN A 268 8.13 -14.30 -6.25
N GLU A 269 9.03 -14.54 -5.29
CA GLU A 269 9.32 -13.61 -4.19
C GLU A 269 9.96 -12.30 -4.71
N ILE A 270 10.83 -12.38 -5.73
CA ILE A 270 11.41 -11.21 -6.41
C ILE A 270 10.31 -10.40 -7.12
N SER A 271 9.42 -11.08 -7.87
CA SER A 271 8.31 -10.40 -8.54
C SER A 271 7.39 -9.71 -7.54
N LEU A 272 7.15 -10.36 -6.39
CA LEU A 272 6.38 -9.82 -5.29
C LEU A 272 7.05 -8.57 -4.69
N ALA A 273 8.36 -8.61 -4.46
CA ALA A 273 9.14 -7.49 -3.97
C ALA A 273 9.05 -6.25 -4.85
N MET A 274 9.16 -6.43 -6.17
CA MET A 274 9.07 -5.32 -7.13
C MET A 274 7.74 -4.58 -7.02
N VAL A 275 6.64 -5.28 -6.72
CA VAL A 275 5.34 -4.64 -6.48
C VAL A 275 5.38 -3.73 -5.26
N PHE A 276 6.00 -4.17 -4.17
CA PHE A 276 6.16 -3.35 -2.95
C PHE A 276 7.14 -2.19 -3.15
N ILE A 277 8.23 -2.39 -3.91
CA ILE A 277 9.16 -1.32 -4.29
C ILE A 277 8.41 -0.23 -5.06
N THR A 278 7.67 -0.60 -6.12
CA THR A 278 6.93 0.36 -6.93
C THR A 278 5.86 1.08 -6.12
N ALA A 279 5.14 0.36 -5.27
CA ALA A 279 4.14 0.94 -4.36
C ALA A 279 4.76 1.97 -3.41
N ALA A 280 5.84 1.60 -2.73
CA ALA A 280 6.51 2.48 -1.78
C ALA A 280 7.11 3.73 -2.47
N ILE A 281 7.78 3.59 -3.60
CA ILE A 281 8.34 4.77 -4.30
C ILE A 281 7.22 5.72 -4.75
N ALA A 282 6.14 5.18 -5.31
CA ALA A 282 5.01 5.98 -5.77
C ALA A 282 4.33 6.73 -4.61
N SER A 283 4.20 6.10 -3.44
CA SER A 283 3.61 6.75 -2.27
C SER A 283 4.52 7.79 -1.62
N ASN A 284 5.84 7.60 -1.60
CA ASN A 284 6.78 8.58 -1.05
C ASN A 284 6.75 9.92 -1.79
N ILE A 285 6.53 9.92 -3.10
CA ILE A 285 6.40 11.16 -3.89
C ILE A 285 5.17 11.97 -3.44
N ALA A 286 4.06 11.29 -3.13
CA ALA A 286 2.84 11.94 -2.68
C ALA A 286 2.95 12.58 -1.29
N TRP A 287 3.92 12.17 -0.47
CA TRP A 287 4.16 12.74 0.87
C TRP A 287 5.01 14.01 0.88
N VAL A 288 5.73 14.31 -0.20
CA VAL A 288 6.65 15.48 -0.26
C VAL A 288 5.97 16.80 0.14
N PRO A 289 4.75 17.13 -0.34
CA PRO A 289 4.08 18.36 0.08
C PRO A 289 3.75 18.40 1.56
N VAL A 290 3.32 17.28 2.14
CA VAL A 290 3.00 17.18 3.58
C VAL A 290 4.26 17.40 4.41
N ILE A 291 5.38 16.78 4.02
CA ILE A 291 6.68 16.97 4.67
C ILE A 291 7.09 18.45 4.64
N LEU A 292 6.95 19.11 3.48
CA LEU A 292 7.27 20.51 3.33
C LEU A 292 6.39 21.41 4.21
N MET A 293 5.07 21.18 4.24
CA MET A 293 4.13 21.95 5.07
C MET A 293 4.46 21.81 6.55
N VAL A 294 4.69 20.59 7.05
CA VAL A 294 5.07 20.35 8.45
C VAL A 294 6.43 20.99 8.75
N PHE A 295 7.40 20.91 7.83
CA PHE A 295 8.69 21.57 7.99
C PHE A 295 8.55 23.09 8.13
N LEU A 296 7.75 23.74 7.29
CA LEU A 296 7.49 25.19 7.36
C LEU A 296 6.83 25.58 8.70
N GLN A 297 5.94 24.73 9.23
CA GLN A 297 5.35 24.93 10.56
C GLN A 297 6.38 24.78 11.69
N VAL A 298 7.31 23.85 11.59
CA VAL A 298 8.37 23.65 12.58
C VAL A 298 9.28 24.89 12.66
N ILE A 299 9.67 25.44 11.51
CA ILE A 299 10.52 26.64 11.45
C ILE A 299 9.76 27.96 11.62
N ASP A 300 8.43 27.90 11.77
CA ASP A 300 7.55 29.06 11.93
C ASP A 300 7.64 30.06 10.77
N ARG A 301 7.72 29.49 9.56
CA ARG A 301 7.75 30.23 8.28
C ARG A 301 6.63 29.78 7.35
N THR A 302 5.42 29.71 7.90
CA THR A 302 4.20 29.43 7.12
C THR A 302 3.89 30.54 6.11
N ASP A 303 4.51 31.71 6.24
CA ASP A 303 4.50 32.81 5.25
C ASP A 303 5.08 32.40 3.89
N LEU A 304 6.03 31.46 3.88
CA LEU A 304 6.68 30.98 2.67
C LEU A 304 5.90 29.87 1.97
N GLU A 305 4.80 29.40 2.54
CA GLU A 305 4.03 28.30 1.97
C GLU A 305 3.34 28.75 0.67
N PRO A 306 3.73 28.19 -0.50
CA PRO A 306 3.09 28.55 -1.75
C PRO A 306 1.66 28.01 -1.73
N ARG A 307 0.67 28.88 -2.00
CA ARG A 307 -0.77 28.55 -2.03
C ARG A 307 -1.10 27.31 -2.87
N ASN A 308 -0.33 27.07 -3.93
CA ASN A 308 -0.49 25.90 -4.80
C ASN A 308 -0.14 24.58 -4.07
N ILE A 309 0.86 24.57 -3.19
CA ILE A 309 1.27 23.38 -2.42
C ILE A 309 0.15 22.95 -1.47
N SER A 310 -0.47 23.93 -0.82
CA SER A 310 -1.61 23.70 0.09
C SER A 310 -2.86 23.19 -0.64
N LYS A 311 -3.04 23.46 -1.94
CA LYS A 311 -4.11 22.81 -2.73
C LYS A 311 -3.71 21.42 -3.21
N ILE A 312 -2.48 21.28 -3.70
CA ILE A 312 -1.95 20.04 -4.30
C ILE A 312 -1.87 18.90 -3.27
N HIS A 313 -1.57 19.18 -2.00
CA HIS A 313 -1.39 18.11 -1.00
C HIS A 313 -2.63 17.22 -0.82
N ILE A 314 -3.84 17.78 -0.93
CA ILE A 314 -5.10 17.04 -0.70
C ILE A 314 -5.41 16.13 -1.87
N TYR A 315 -5.18 16.62 -3.09
CA TYR A 315 -5.26 15.78 -4.28
C TYR A 315 -4.26 14.62 -4.21
N LEU A 316 -3.01 14.91 -3.82
CA LEU A 316 -2.00 13.86 -3.67
C LEU A 316 -2.33 12.88 -2.55
N LEU A 317 -2.93 13.33 -1.45
CA LEU A 317 -3.38 12.45 -0.37
C LEU A 317 -4.50 11.51 -0.84
N ALA A 318 -5.47 12.04 -1.58
CA ALA A 318 -6.56 11.25 -2.16
C ALA A 318 -6.04 10.24 -3.21
N ILE A 319 -5.12 10.67 -4.07
CA ILE A 319 -4.47 9.80 -5.06
C ILE A 319 -3.62 8.73 -4.36
N ASN A 320 -2.89 9.09 -3.31
CA ASN A 320 -2.02 8.17 -2.58
C ASN A 320 -2.81 6.99 -1.98
N ALA A 321 -4.03 7.25 -1.50
CA ALA A 321 -4.93 6.19 -1.02
C ALA A 321 -5.31 5.15 -2.10
N ASN A 322 -5.11 5.47 -3.38
CA ASN A 322 -5.40 4.59 -4.52
C ASN A 322 -4.16 3.87 -5.07
N ILE A 323 -2.94 4.42 -4.87
CA ILE A 323 -1.71 3.88 -5.47
C ILE A 323 -1.45 2.45 -4.99
N ASP A 324 -1.40 2.25 -3.68
CA ASP A 324 -1.05 0.96 -3.09
C ASP A 324 -2.08 -0.13 -3.43
N PRO A 325 -3.40 0.06 -3.23
CA PRO A 325 -4.39 -0.93 -3.62
C PRO A 325 -4.33 -1.19 -5.12
N LEU A 326 -4.21 -0.18 -5.97
CA LEU A 326 -4.17 -0.39 -7.42
C LEU A 326 -2.97 -1.28 -7.81
N ILE A 327 -1.79 -0.98 -7.29
CA ILE A 327 -0.58 -1.75 -7.53
C ILE A 327 -0.74 -3.18 -7.00
N TYR A 328 -1.32 -3.34 -5.81
CA TYR A 328 -1.57 -4.66 -5.22
C TYR A 328 -2.56 -5.48 -6.04
N GLY A 329 -3.70 -4.91 -6.44
CA GLY A 329 -4.72 -5.57 -7.24
C GLY A 329 -4.22 -5.98 -8.63
N LEU A 330 -3.36 -5.17 -9.25
CA LEU A 330 -2.84 -5.41 -10.60
C LEU A 330 -1.63 -6.33 -10.66
N PHE A 331 -0.74 -6.28 -9.65
CA PHE A 331 0.56 -6.93 -9.75
C PHE A 331 0.81 -8.03 -8.69
N LEU A 332 0.06 -8.07 -7.57
CA LEU A 332 0.13 -9.21 -6.65
C LEU A 332 -0.60 -10.43 -7.25
N LYS A 333 0.12 -11.25 -8.01
CA LYS A 333 -0.44 -12.41 -8.74
C LYS A 333 -1.40 -13.29 -7.90
N PRO A 334 -1.09 -13.67 -6.64
CA PRO A 334 -2.00 -14.49 -5.84
C PRO A 334 -3.30 -13.77 -5.49
N LEU A 335 -3.23 -12.47 -5.19
CA LEU A 335 -4.37 -11.62 -4.88
C LEU A 335 -5.20 -11.35 -6.13
N ARG A 336 -4.55 -10.91 -7.22
CA ARG A 336 -5.19 -10.66 -8.52
C ARG A 336 -5.99 -11.85 -9.02
N LYS A 337 -5.40 -13.06 -8.98
CA LYS A 337 -6.09 -14.29 -9.42
C LYS A 337 -7.37 -14.54 -8.60
N ARG A 338 -7.34 -14.24 -7.29
CA ARG A 338 -8.51 -14.38 -6.42
C ARG A 338 -9.53 -13.28 -6.67
N LEU A 339 -9.12 -12.02 -6.85
CA LEU A 339 -9.98 -10.90 -7.23
C LEU A 339 -10.76 -11.18 -8.51
N ILE A 340 -10.08 -11.63 -9.56
CA ILE A 340 -10.71 -11.98 -10.85
C ILE A 340 -11.75 -13.09 -10.65
N ASN A 341 -11.39 -14.14 -9.89
CA ASN A 341 -12.28 -15.29 -9.70
C ASN A 341 -13.47 -15.00 -8.76
N PHE A 342 -13.26 -14.14 -7.77
CA PHE A 342 -14.27 -13.83 -6.75
C PHE A 342 -15.25 -12.77 -7.25
N ILE A 343 -14.80 -11.80 -8.05
CA ILE A 343 -15.60 -10.63 -8.45
C ILE A 343 -15.90 -10.65 -9.94
N ILE A 344 -14.86 -10.69 -10.78
CA ILE A 344 -15.03 -10.48 -12.22
C ILE A 344 -15.84 -11.62 -12.85
N ILE A 345 -15.49 -12.88 -12.57
CA ILE A 345 -16.17 -14.03 -13.19
C ILE A 345 -17.66 -14.11 -12.80
N PRO A 346 -18.05 -13.99 -11.52
CA PRO A 346 -19.47 -13.98 -11.14
C PRO A 346 -20.24 -12.77 -11.70
N THR A 347 -19.68 -11.56 -11.63
CA THR A 347 -20.33 -10.35 -12.14
C THR A 347 -20.55 -10.43 -13.65
N PHE A 348 -19.56 -10.90 -14.43
CA PHE A 348 -19.74 -11.13 -15.87
C PHE A 348 -20.79 -12.19 -16.16
N LYS A 349 -20.89 -13.25 -15.35
CA LYS A 349 -21.96 -14.27 -15.51
C LYS A 349 -23.34 -13.70 -15.21
N ILE A 350 -23.49 -12.83 -14.21
CA ILE A 350 -24.76 -12.18 -13.86
C ILE A 350 -25.17 -11.20 -14.97
N ILE A 351 -24.25 -10.33 -15.40
CA ILE A 351 -24.51 -9.37 -16.49
C ILE A 351 -24.89 -10.10 -17.78
N ARG A 352 -24.16 -11.16 -18.16
CA ARG A 352 -24.48 -11.95 -19.36
C ARG A 352 -25.85 -12.63 -19.27
N LYS A 353 -26.23 -13.13 -18.09
CA LYS A 353 -27.58 -13.67 -17.86
C LYS A 353 -28.66 -12.60 -17.92
N GLY A 354 -28.40 -11.40 -17.38
CA GLY A 354 -29.29 -10.24 -17.49
C GLY A 354 -29.48 -9.79 -18.93
N LEU A 355 -28.39 -9.65 -19.69
CA LEU A 355 -28.42 -9.27 -21.10
C LEU A 355 -29.17 -10.30 -21.98
N ALA A 356 -29.00 -11.59 -21.68
CA ALA A 356 -29.72 -12.66 -22.38
C ALA A 356 -31.23 -12.63 -22.10
N ARG A 357 -31.64 -12.30 -20.86
CA ARG A 357 -33.07 -12.12 -20.52
C ARG A 357 -33.67 -10.90 -21.21
N SER A 358 -32.98 -9.77 -21.24
CA SER A 358 -33.45 -8.57 -21.95
C SER A 358 -33.56 -8.75 -23.46
N GLN A 359 -32.78 -9.65 -24.06
CA GLN A 359 -32.93 -10.00 -25.48
C GLN A 359 -34.12 -10.94 -25.74
N GLN A 360 -34.53 -11.74 -24.76
CA GLN A 360 -35.73 -12.59 -24.85
C GLN A 360 -37.03 -11.79 -24.61
N GLU A 361 -36.96 -10.69 -23.87
CA GLU A 361 -38.11 -9.83 -23.54
C GLU A 361 -38.44 -8.74 -24.58
N LYS A 362 -37.70 -8.68 -25.71
CA LYS A 362 -38.08 -7.77 -26.80
C LYS A 362 -39.48 -8.16 -27.32
N PRO A 363 -40.49 -7.26 -27.28
CA PRO A 363 -41.83 -7.62 -27.70
C PRO A 363 -41.82 -8.03 -29.17
N ARG A 364 -42.46 -9.17 -29.50
CA ARG A 364 -42.88 -9.45 -30.88
C ARG A 364 -43.79 -8.30 -31.29
N THR A 365 -43.27 -7.37 -32.08
CA THR A 365 -44.10 -6.40 -32.81
C THR A 365 -45.07 -7.23 -33.65
N THR A 366 -46.33 -7.23 -33.24
CA THR A 366 -47.45 -7.74 -34.02
C THR A 366 -47.50 -6.94 -35.31
N SER A 367 -47.01 -7.53 -36.40
CA SER A 367 -47.27 -7.04 -37.75
C SER A 367 -48.74 -7.30 -38.05
N HIS A 368 -49.61 -6.36 -37.71
CA HIS A 368 -50.94 -6.29 -38.30
C HIS A 368 -50.79 -5.91 -39.78
N SER A 369 -50.89 -6.89 -40.67
CA SER A 369 -51.24 -6.63 -42.08
C SER A 369 -52.67 -6.07 -42.11
N PRO A 370 -52.93 -4.95 -42.80
CA PRO A 370 -54.30 -4.56 -43.12
C PRO A 370 -54.83 -5.52 -44.19
N ALA A 371 -55.89 -6.25 -43.85
CA ALA A 371 -56.67 -7.01 -44.81
C ALA A 371 -57.39 -6.02 -45.74
N VAL A 372 -56.99 -5.99 -47.01
CA VAL A 372 -57.81 -5.46 -48.10
C VAL A 372 -58.59 -6.65 -48.65
N ASN A 373 -59.91 -6.61 -48.53
CA ASN A 373 -60.84 -7.40 -49.33
C ASN A 373 -62.14 -6.60 -49.53
N VAL A 374 -62.51 -6.51 -50.81
CA VAL A 374 -63.68 -5.90 -51.47
C VAL A 374 -63.60 -4.40 -51.71
#